data_AF-G4HHF9-F1
#
_entry.id   AF-G4HHF9-F1
#
_cell.length_a   1.000
_cell.length_b   1.000
_cell.length_c   1.000
_cell.angle_alpha   90.00
_cell.angle_beta   90.00
_cell.angle_gamma   90.00
#
_symmetry.space_group_name_H-M   'P 1'
#
loop_
_entity.id
_entity.type
_entity.pdbx_description
1 polymer ?
#
loop_
_entity_poly.entity_id
_entity_poly.type
_entity_poly.pdbx_seq_one_letter_code
_entity_poly.pdbx_strand_id
1 'polypeptide(L)'
;MLLTAACSQEGASPQPLSSAMPASVEELSTARAQQPPAEKSEVQRTANEDKERVGTVSQSLGQLENRRDRMAVDTVLQMYEALHAEDREAYFRYADIASVRMTPSKLDVLIEEAGKRELKPERFRSFDKLTLAEDSRRLLSIHYGSQVELVLEELSYGDQNVWFVNVFPDGPKVIDQTAIYPGAYELGREASFEELVAAGIQSAAEYREFLASNYDTPLWTPIQTVSLLYQAAQEGDEQAFAAIAGGGEGYYAQLYASDMVPFADWMKAYGSVQAFPLELLPHDRIAEAFRESCDERYGEDWQLIAAWEPEDPAERRGTYWILTPSTDQTRYVVREAFTGNLQLFVQ
;
A
#
# COMPACT_ATOMS: atom_id res chain seq x y z
N MET A 1 -46.09 -1.23 -54.03
CA MET A 1 -46.43 -0.87 -52.63
C MET A 1 -45.21 -0.16 -52.07
N LEU A 2 -45.02 1.17 -52.07
CA LEU A 2 -45.90 2.30 -51.76
C LEU A 2 -46.61 2.14 -50.41
N LEU A 3 -46.04 2.74 -49.35
CA LEU A 3 -46.63 3.89 -48.66
C LEU A 3 -45.64 4.53 -47.65
N THR A 4 -45.43 5.81 -47.91
CA THR A 4 -44.90 6.92 -47.10
C THR A 4 -45.75 7.25 -45.86
N ALA A 5 -45.14 7.91 -44.86
CA ALA A 5 -45.64 9.05 -44.04
C ALA A 5 -45.01 9.04 -42.63
N ALA A 6 -44.69 10.13 -41.93
CA ALA A 6 -44.70 11.57 -42.23
C ALA A 6 -43.93 12.33 -41.11
N CYS A 7 -43.35 13.48 -41.49
CA CYS A 7 -42.89 14.56 -40.61
C CYS A 7 -44.06 15.47 -40.13
N SER A 8 -43.71 16.46 -39.30
CA SER A 8 -44.36 17.76 -38.97
C SER A 8 -44.88 17.86 -37.53
N GLN A 9 -44.79 18.96 -36.76
CA GLN A 9 -44.37 20.38 -36.94
C GLN A 9 -44.32 21.01 -35.52
N GLU A 10 -43.31 21.83 -35.15
CA GLU A 10 -43.20 23.31 -35.19
C GLU A 10 -44.15 24.18 -34.34
N GLY A 11 -43.53 25.17 -33.67
CA GLY A 11 -44.10 26.47 -33.26
C GLY A 11 -43.85 26.79 -31.77
N ALA A 12 -43.43 27.98 -31.32
CA ALA A 12 -42.96 29.24 -31.91
C ALA A 12 -42.36 30.09 -30.75
N SER A 13 -41.43 31.01 -31.06
CA SER A 13 -40.86 32.09 -30.21
C SER A 13 -41.94 33.08 -29.65
N PRO A 14 -41.68 34.15 -28.82
CA PRO A 14 -40.42 34.87 -28.48
C PRO A 14 -40.29 35.45 -27.03
N GLN A 15 -39.19 36.18 -26.78
CA GLN A 15 -38.91 37.12 -25.66
C GLN A 15 -39.95 38.28 -25.53
N PRO A 16 -40.10 38.96 -24.36
CA PRO A 16 -39.29 40.17 -24.07
C PRO A 16 -38.99 40.53 -22.57
N LEU A 17 -37.88 41.28 -22.40
CA LEU A 17 -37.56 42.43 -21.51
C LEU A 17 -38.33 42.69 -20.18
N SER A 18 -37.58 42.91 -19.08
CA SER A 18 -37.31 44.26 -18.49
C SER A 18 -37.17 44.27 -16.95
N SER A 19 -36.11 44.95 -16.47
CA SER A 19 -35.98 45.76 -15.22
C SER A 19 -36.09 45.04 -13.85
N ALA A 20 -35.32 45.34 -12.80
CA ALA A 20 -34.37 46.41 -12.49
C ALA A 20 -33.43 45.95 -11.35
N MET A 21 -32.20 46.46 -11.34
CA MET A 21 -31.38 46.58 -10.12
C MET A 21 -31.88 47.75 -9.26
N PRO A 22 -31.40 47.85 -8.01
CA PRO A 22 -30.46 48.94 -7.77
C PRO A 22 -29.13 48.47 -7.16
N ALA A 23 -28.06 49.10 -7.63
CA ALA A 23 -26.77 49.18 -6.99
C ALA A 23 -26.73 50.39 -6.05
N SER A 24 -25.84 50.38 -5.06
CA SER A 24 -24.88 51.47 -4.89
C SER A 24 -23.70 51.07 -4.00
N VAL A 25 -22.54 51.45 -4.52
CA VAL A 25 -21.17 51.37 -4.00
C VAL A 25 -20.80 52.76 -3.47
N GLU A 26 -19.91 52.84 -2.46
CA GLU A 26 -18.89 53.89 -2.20
C GLU A 26 -18.60 53.95 -0.69
N GLU A 27 -17.41 54.22 -0.16
CA GLU A 27 -16.01 54.28 -0.60
C GLU A 27 -15.19 54.61 0.68
N LEU A 28 -13.86 54.66 0.58
CA LEU A 28 -12.86 55.22 1.53
C LEU A 28 -12.43 54.34 2.71
N SER A 29 -11.17 54.34 3.17
CA SER A 29 -9.84 54.63 2.63
C SER A 29 -8.85 54.32 3.76
N THR A 30 -7.70 53.72 3.42
CA THR A 30 -6.36 53.88 4.02
C THR A 30 -6.19 54.21 5.51
N ALA A 31 -5.44 53.37 6.25
CA ALA A 31 -4.22 53.78 6.95
C ALA A 31 -3.45 52.60 7.55
N ARG A 32 -2.13 52.76 7.52
CA ARG A 32 -1.04 51.84 7.80
C ARG A 32 -0.55 51.99 9.25
N ALA A 33 0.16 50.95 9.69
CA ALA A 33 1.21 50.92 10.72
C ALA A 33 0.79 50.80 12.20
N GLN A 34 1.23 49.71 12.84
CA GLN A 34 2.31 49.77 13.83
C GLN A 34 2.86 48.35 14.14
N GLN A 35 4.12 48.14 13.73
CA GLN A 35 5.06 47.15 14.28
C GLN A 35 5.63 47.68 15.61
N PRO A 36 6.10 46.79 16.50
CA PRO A 36 7.30 47.06 17.28
C PRO A 36 8.43 46.05 16.96
N PRO A 37 9.68 46.38 17.32
CA PRO A 37 10.86 46.08 16.51
C PRO A 37 11.59 44.79 16.87
N ALA A 38 12.39 44.34 15.91
CA ALA A 38 13.38 43.27 16.06
C ALA A 38 14.55 43.72 16.94
N GLU A 39 14.89 42.90 17.94
CA GLU A 39 16.22 42.88 18.53
C GLU A 39 17.12 41.90 17.76
N LYS A 40 18.29 42.40 17.38
CA LYS A 40 19.35 41.65 16.74
C LYS A 40 19.98 40.70 17.76
N SER A 41 20.04 39.42 17.42
CA SER A 41 21.08 38.52 17.93
C SER A 41 21.74 37.84 16.74
N GLU A 42 22.91 38.36 16.36
CA GLU A 42 23.88 37.65 15.55
C GLU A 42 24.38 36.45 16.35
N VAL A 43 23.81 35.28 16.10
CA VAL A 43 24.46 34.00 16.42
C VAL A 43 25.12 33.54 15.13
N GLN A 44 26.43 33.73 15.04
CA GLN A 44 27.27 33.04 14.07
C GLN A 44 27.10 31.53 14.29
N ARG A 45 26.30 30.88 13.43
CA ARG A 45 26.32 29.42 13.31
C ARG A 45 27.60 29.05 12.59
N THR A 46 28.49 28.37 13.31
CA THR A 46 29.69 27.73 12.77
C THR A 46 29.27 26.67 11.76
N ALA A 47 29.79 26.77 10.53
CA ALA A 47 29.53 25.89 9.38
C ALA A 47 29.99 24.42 9.55
N ASN A 48 30.24 23.95 10.78
CA ASN A 48 30.69 22.60 11.09
C ASN A 48 29.59 21.69 11.66
N GLU A 49 28.49 22.22 12.20
CA GLU A 49 27.42 21.38 12.78
C GLU A 49 26.51 20.73 11.71
N ASP A 50 26.41 21.33 10.51
CA ASP A 50 25.63 20.76 9.41
C ASP A 50 26.33 19.57 8.74
N LYS A 51 27.67 19.47 8.81
CA LYS A 51 28.40 18.32 8.23
C LYS A 51 28.34 17.08 9.12
N GLU A 52 28.34 17.24 10.45
CA GLU A 52 28.20 16.10 11.37
C GLU A 52 26.77 15.55 11.41
N ARG A 53 25.74 16.41 11.33
CA ARG A 53 24.34 15.95 11.22
C ARG A 53 24.05 15.24 9.90
N VAL A 54 24.55 15.75 8.78
CA VAL A 54 24.40 15.08 7.46
C VAL A 54 25.17 13.75 7.43
N GLY A 55 26.35 13.68 8.05
CA GLY A 55 27.13 12.45 8.16
C GLY A 55 26.47 11.37 9.03
N THR A 56 25.85 11.75 10.14
CA THR A 56 25.19 10.80 11.07
C THR A 56 23.88 10.27 10.51
N VAL A 57 23.07 11.14 9.87
CA VAL A 57 21.79 10.74 9.25
C VAL A 57 22.03 9.83 8.03
N SER A 58 23.02 10.15 7.19
CA SER A 58 23.37 9.34 6.03
C SER A 58 23.96 7.97 6.43
N GLN A 59 24.72 7.89 7.52
CA GLN A 59 25.18 6.61 8.07
C GLN A 59 24.04 5.78 8.69
N SER A 60 23.09 6.41 9.39
CA SER A 60 21.94 5.69 9.95
C SER A 60 21.00 5.16 8.88
N LEU A 61 20.76 5.94 7.81
CA LEU A 61 19.94 5.51 6.67
C LEU A 61 20.61 4.34 5.93
N GLY A 62 21.91 4.44 5.64
CA GLY A 62 22.64 3.36 5.00
C GLY A 62 22.74 2.08 5.86
N GLN A 63 22.73 2.18 7.20
CA GLN A 63 22.66 1.01 8.08
C GLN A 63 21.26 0.36 8.09
N LEU A 64 20.21 1.17 8.01
CA LEU A 64 18.81 0.71 7.92
C LEU A 64 18.54 0.01 6.58
N GLU A 65 18.99 0.59 5.47
CA GLU A 65 18.89 0.00 4.13
C GLU A 65 19.64 -1.34 4.06
N ASN A 66 20.91 -1.37 4.51
CA ASN A 66 21.69 -2.62 4.58
C ASN A 66 21.02 -3.70 5.45
N ARG A 67 20.23 -3.32 6.46
CA ARG A 67 19.50 -4.27 7.29
C ARG A 67 18.25 -4.80 6.58
N ARG A 68 17.50 -3.94 5.89
CA ARG A 68 16.32 -4.33 5.10
C ARG A 68 16.71 -5.25 3.95
N ASP A 69 17.76 -4.91 3.22
CA ASP A 69 18.30 -5.70 2.12
C ASP A 69 18.64 -7.13 2.54
N ARG A 70 19.41 -7.26 3.64
CA ARG A 70 19.79 -8.57 4.17
C ARG A 70 18.56 -9.36 4.62
N MET A 71 17.64 -8.73 5.33
CA MET A 71 16.40 -9.37 5.76
C MET A 71 15.57 -9.85 4.55
N ALA A 72 15.49 -9.07 3.48
CA ALA A 72 14.76 -9.47 2.29
C ALA A 72 15.38 -10.71 1.62
N VAL A 73 16.71 -10.71 1.42
CA VAL A 73 17.45 -11.86 0.89
C VAL A 73 17.29 -13.09 1.80
N ASP A 74 17.47 -12.93 3.10
CA ASP A 74 17.33 -14.01 4.09
C ASP A 74 15.91 -14.62 4.06
N THR A 75 14.88 -13.79 3.88
CA THR A 75 13.49 -14.24 3.78
C THR A 75 13.26 -15.12 2.55
N VAL A 76 13.80 -14.71 1.39
CA VAL A 76 13.72 -15.52 0.16
C VAL A 76 14.46 -16.84 0.32
N LEU A 77 15.66 -16.81 0.92
CA LEU A 77 16.43 -18.02 1.18
C LEU A 77 15.69 -18.98 2.11
N GLN A 78 15.12 -18.50 3.21
CA GLN A 78 14.36 -19.32 4.16
C GLN A 78 13.09 -19.91 3.52
N MET A 79 12.38 -19.15 2.69
CA MET A 79 11.28 -19.67 1.89
C MET A 79 11.75 -20.78 0.93
N TYR A 80 12.89 -20.59 0.26
CA TYR A 80 13.42 -21.55 -0.70
C TYR A 80 13.93 -22.84 -0.02
N GLU A 81 14.57 -22.71 1.14
CA GLU A 81 14.95 -23.84 2.00
C GLU A 81 13.71 -24.65 2.41
N ALA A 82 12.60 -23.98 2.74
CA ALA A 82 11.34 -24.66 3.05
C ALA A 82 10.78 -25.42 1.84
N LEU A 83 10.84 -24.86 0.63
CA LEU A 83 10.45 -25.56 -0.60
C LEU A 83 11.30 -26.82 -0.82
N HIS A 84 12.62 -26.71 -0.63
CA HIS A 84 13.55 -27.84 -0.74
C HIS A 84 13.32 -28.95 0.28
N ALA A 85 12.92 -28.57 1.50
CA ALA A 85 12.60 -29.49 2.57
C ALA A 85 11.19 -30.09 2.43
N GLU A 86 10.42 -29.69 1.41
CA GLU A 86 9.00 -30.00 1.26
C GLU A 86 8.14 -29.57 2.48
N ASP A 87 8.64 -28.60 3.25
CA ASP A 87 8.02 -28.11 4.49
C ASP A 87 7.04 -26.97 4.18
N ARG A 88 5.78 -27.34 3.96
CA ARG A 88 4.70 -26.40 3.64
C ARG A 88 4.44 -25.40 4.77
N GLU A 89 4.54 -25.82 6.03
CA GLU A 89 4.31 -24.94 7.17
C GLU A 89 5.43 -23.89 7.25
N ALA A 90 6.68 -24.31 7.09
CA ALA A 90 7.80 -23.39 6.99
C ALA A 90 7.66 -22.43 5.81
N TYR A 91 7.20 -22.91 4.65
CA TYR A 91 6.97 -22.07 3.48
C TYR A 91 6.00 -20.93 3.79
N PHE A 92 4.83 -21.21 4.37
CA PHE A 92 3.83 -20.18 4.67
C PHE A 92 4.22 -19.23 5.82
N ARG A 93 5.27 -19.54 6.58
CA ARG A 93 5.89 -18.54 7.48
C ARG A 93 6.57 -17.43 6.71
N TYR A 94 7.25 -17.76 5.60
CA TYR A 94 8.08 -16.83 4.82
C TYR A 94 7.45 -16.39 3.49
N ALA A 95 6.33 -16.96 3.08
CA ALA A 95 5.64 -16.61 1.84
C ALA A 95 4.14 -16.44 2.06
N ASP A 96 3.60 -15.41 1.40
CA ASP A 96 2.16 -15.20 1.25
C ASP A 96 1.85 -14.73 -0.18
N ILE A 97 2.28 -15.54 -1.15
CA ILE A 97 2.03 -15.30 -2.56
C ILE A 97 0.57 -15.61 -2.87
N ALA A 98 -0.19 -14.58 -3.28
CA ALA A 98 -1.64 -14.68 -3.51
C ALA A 98 -2.01 -15.85 -4.45
N SER A 99 -1.22 -16.04 -5.50
CA SER A 99 -1.44 -17.10 -6.49
C SER A 99 -1.33 -18.50 -5.88
N VAL A 100 -0.44 -18.71 -4.90
CA VAL A 100 -0.26 -19.97 -4.16
C VAL A 100 -1.34 -20.15 -3.11
N ARG A 101 -1.67 -19.09 -2.37
CA ARG A 101 -2.76 -19.11 -1.39
C ARG A 101 -4.10 -19.47 -2.01
N MET A 102 -4.41 -18.90 -3.17
CA MET A 102 -5.65 -19.16 -3.92
C MET A 102 -5.64 -20.50 -4.64
N THR A 103 -4.47 -21.00 -5.03
CA THR A 103 -4.30 -22.27 -5.74
C THR A 103 -3.21 -23.11 -5.07
N PRO A 104 -3.53 -23.87 -4.00
CA PRO A 104 -2.52 -24.63 -3.26
C PRO A 104 -1.72 -25.62 -4.11
N SER A 105 -2.26 -26.11 -5.23
CA SER A 105 -1.51 -26.97 -6.16
C SER A 105 -0.34 -26.26 -6.85
N LYS A 106 -0.31 -24.93 -6.88
CA LYS A 106 0.89 -24.19 -7.31
C LYS A 106 2.05 -24.39 -6.36
N LEU A 107 1.80 -24.60 -5.06
CA LEU A 107 2.87 -24.92 -4.11
C LEU A 107 3.55 -26.25 -4.50
N ASP A 108 2.78 -27.24 -4.93
CA ASP A 108 3.33 -28.52 -5.37
C ASP A 108 4.27 -28.34 -6.58
N VAL A 109 3.89 -27.47 -7.53
CA VAL A 109 4.74 -27.12 -8.67
C VAL A 109 6.01 -26.40 -8.23
N LEU A 110 5.92 -25.46 -7.28
CA LEU A 110 7.09 -24.75 -6.76
C LEU A 110 8.05 -25.68 -6.01
N ILE A 111 7.52 -26.64 -5.23
CA ILE A 111 8.31 -27.67 -4.56
C ILE A 111 9.03 -28.54 -5.60
N GLU A 112 8.33 -28.98 -6.64
CA GLU A 112 8.93 -29.79 -7.72
C GLU A 112 10.05 -29.01 -8.45
N GLU A 113 9.83 -27.73 -8.76
CA GLU A 113 10.81 -26.88 -9.41
C GLU A 113 12.02 -26.56 -8.53
N ALA A 114 11.81 -26.32 -7.24
CA ALA A 114 12.91 -26.15 -6.28
C ALA A 114 13.76 -27.42 -6.21
N GLY A 115 13.14 -28.60 -6.13
CA GLY A 115 13.83 -29.90 -6.10
C GLY A 115 14.73 -30.19 -7.32
N LYS A 116 14.50 -29.51 -8.46
CA LYS A 116 15.33 -29.64 -9.68
C LYS A 116 16.63 -28.84 -9.62
N ARG A 117 16.77 -27.92 -8.66
CA ARG A 117 17.88 -26.95 -8.60
C ARG A 117 18.65 -27.13 -7.31
N GLU A 118 19.89 -26.63 -7.28
CA GLU A 118 20.66 -26.54 -6.05
C GLU A 118 20.49 -25.12 -5.51
N LEU A 119 20.14 -24.98 -4.22
CA LEU A 119 20.09 -23.69 -3.55
C LEU A 119 21.51 -23.13 -3.41
N LYS A 120 21.74 -21.96 -4.02
CA LYS A 120 23.01 -21.24 -4.02
C LYS A 120 22.80 -19.81 -3.52
N PRO A 121 23.05 -19.53 -2.23
CA PRO A 121 22.80 -18.23 -1.64
C PRO A 121 23.45 -17.06 -2.40
N GLU A 122 24.60 -17.29 -3.02
CA GLU A 122 25.34 -16.29 -3.81
C GLU A 122 24.59 -15.77 -5.06
N ARG A 123 23.52 -16.45 -5.48
CA ARG A 123 22.63 -16.03 -6.58
C ARG A 123 21.65 -14.95 -6.16
N PHE A 124 21.42 -14.79 -4.86
CA PHE A 124 20.41 -13.89 -4.33
C PHE A 124 21.02 -12.56 -3.94
N ARG A 125 20.47 -11.46 -4.45
CA ARG A 125 20.97 -10.10 -4.18
C ARG A 125 19.80 -9.12 -4.06
N SER A 126 19.91 -8.13 -3.19
CA SER A 126 18.97 -7.00 -3.19
C SER A 126 19.12 -6.21 -4.48
N PHE A 127 18.00 -5.72 -4.99
CA PHE A 127 17.96 -4.77 -6.09
C PHE A 127 17.49 -3.43 -5.56
N ASP A 128 18.28 -2.39 -5.82
CA ASP A 128 17.95 -1.04 -5.42
C ASP A 128 16.79 -0.50 -6.27
N LYS A 129 15.57 -0.56 -5.72
CA LYS A 129 14.36 -0.05 -6.38
C LYS A 129 14.42 1.46 -6.67
N LEU A 130 15.33 2.23 -6.06
CA LEU A 130 15.50 3.66 -6.36
C LEU A 130 16.08 3.89 -7.76
N THR A 131 16.73 2.89 -8.34
CA THR A 131 17.21 2.93 -9.74
C THR A 131 16.07 2.90 -10.76
N LEU A 132 14.87 2.43 -10.36
CA LEU A 132 13.70 2.37 -11.22
C LEU A 132 13.15 3.77 -11.51
N ALA A 133 12.49 3.91 -12.65
CA ALA A 133 11.71 5.10 -12.99
C ALA A 133 10.60 5.36 -11.96
N GLU A 134 10.20 6.62 -11.81
CA GLU A 134 9.17 7.04 -10.84
C GLU A 134 7.86 6.27 -11.02
N ASP A 135 7.40 6.10 -12.26
CA ASP A 135 6.17 5.37 -12.56
C ASP A 135 6.25 3.90 -12.13
N SER A 136 7.39 3.24 -12.31
CA SER A 136 7.60 1.86 -11.88
C SER A 136 7.65 1.75 -10.36
N ARG A 137 8.29 2.71 -9.66
CA ARG A 137 8.29 2.76 -8.20
C ARG A 137 6.88 3.02 -7.64
N ARG A 138 6.14 3.91 -8.27
CA ARG A 138 4.73 4.20 -7.93
C ARG A 138 3.86 2.96 -8.09
N LEU A 139 3.98 2.24 -9.20
CA LEU A 139 3.26 1.00 -9.41
C LEU A 139 3.62 -0.04 -8.35
N LEU A 140 4.92 -0.19 -8.05
CA LEU A 140 5.43 -1.08 -7.02
C LEU A 140 4.82 -0.74 -5.64
N SER A 141 4.82 0.53 -5.24
CA SER A 141 4.21 1.00 -3.99
C SER A 141 2.72 0.66 -3.89
N ILE A 142 1.97 0.83 -4.98
CA ILE A 142 0.51 0.62 -5.00
C ILE A 142 0.16 -0.87 -4.89
N HIS A 143 0.86 -1.75 -5.61
CA HIS A 143 0.49 -3.17 -5.68
C HIS A 143 1.14 -4.03 -4.60
N TYR A 144 2.26 -3.58 -4.03
CA TYR A 144 3.06 -4.39 -3.12
C TYR A 144 3.44 -3.67 -1.82
N GLY A 145 3.24 -2.35 -1.73
CA GLY A 145 3.58 -1.52 -0.56
C GLY A 145 4.80 -0.63 -0.77
N SER A 146 4.79 0.56 -0.18
CA SER A 146 5.90 1.54 -0.31
C SER A 146 7.24 1.01 0.23
N GLN A 147 7.19 0.11 1.22
CA GLN A 147 8.37 -0.49 1.85
C GLN A 147 8.76 -1.85 1.27
N VAL A 148 8.17 -2.28 0.15
CA VAL A 148 8.55 -3.55 -0.51
C VAL A 148 10.00 -3.50 -0.97
N GLU A 149 10.74 -4.58 -0.77
CA GLU A 149 12.09 -4.79 -1.27
C GLU A 149 12.10 -5.79 -2.42
N LEU A 150 13.04 -5.62 -3.35
CA LEU A 150 13.22 -6.51 -4.51
C LEU A 150 14.47 -7.34 -4.31
N VAL A 151 14.33 -8.66 -4.45
CA VAL A 151 15.45 -9.60 -4.42
C VAL A 151 15.56 -10.28 -5.78
N LEU A 152 16.75 -10.25 -6.36
CA LEU A 152 17.06 -10.93 -7.60
C LEU A 152 17.66 -12.29 -7.31
N GLU A 153 17.24 -13.29 -8.08
CA GLU A 153 17.88 -14.59 -8.15
C GLU A 153 18.44 -14.77 -9.57
N GLU A 154 19.76 -14.92 -9.68
CA GLU A 154 20.41 -15.24 -10.95
C GLU A 154 20.15 -16.70 -11.36
N LEU A 155 19.49 -16.91 -12.51
CA LEU A 155 19.25 -18.23 -13.08
C LEU A 155 20.30 -18.56 -14.18
N SER A 156 19.95 -19.46 -15.09
CA SER A 156 20.84 -19.85 -16.19
C SER A 156 20.69 -18.89 -17.38
N TYR A 157 21.76 -18.71 -18.16
CA TYR A 157 21.74 -17.97 -19.43
C TYR A 157 21.29 -16.50 -19.36
N GLY A 158 21.41 -15.87 -18.19
CA GLY A 158 21.04 -14.46 -17.99
C GLY A 158 19.57 -14.26 -17.59
N ASP A 159 18.80 -15.34 -17.44
CA ASP A 159 17.46 -15.29 -16.88
C ASP A 159 17.56 -14.99 -15.37
N GLN A 160 16.57 -14.29 -14.82
CA GLN A 160 16.49 -13.99 -13.40
C GLN A 160 15.06 -14.12 -12.89
N ASN A 161 14.91 -14.43 -11.60
CA ASN A 161 13.66 -14.17 -10.90
C ASN A 161 13.79 -12.87 -10.11
N VAL A 162 12.70 -12.12 -10.08
CA VAL A 162 12.50 -10.98 -9.19
C VAL A 162 11.48 -11.39 -8.14
N TRP A 163 11.91 -11.36 -6.90
CA TRP A 163 11.11 -11.69 -5.71
C TRP A 163 10.71 -10.41 -5.00
N PHE A 164 9.44 -10.32 -4.60
CA PHE A 164 8.87 -9.17 -3.92
C PHE A 164 8.75 -9.51 -2.44
N VAL A 165 9.46 -8.79 -1.57
CA VAL A 165 9.48 -9.05 -0.13
C VAL A 165 8.93 -7.85 0.61
N ASN A 166 7.96 -8.06 1.50
CA ASN A 166 7.44 -7.01 2.35
C ASN A 166 7.33 -7.46 3.81
N VAL A 167 7.23 -6.52 4.73
CA VAL A 167 7.19 -6.73 6.18
C VAL A 167 5.77 -6.59 6.69
N PHE A 168 5.29 -7.62 7.40
CA PHE A 168 4.01 -7.65 8.08
C PHE A 168 4.19 -7.85 9.59
N PRO A 169 3.12 -7.74 10.41
CA PRO A 169 3.19 -7.93 11.85
C PRO A 169 3.82 -9.26 12.28
N ASP A 170 3.62 -10.33 11.51
CA ASP A 170 4.14 -11.67 11.78
C ASP A 170 5.51 -11.95 11.17
N GLY A 171 6.11 -10.99 10.46
CA GLY A 171 7.45 -11.10 9.88
C GLY A 171 7.56 -10.62 8.43
N PRO A 172 8.77 -10.60 7.87
CA PRO A 172 8.97 -10.41 6.44
C PRO A 172 8.44 -11.63 5.66
N LYS A 173 7.81 -11.38 4.52
CA LYS A 173 7.27 -12.41 3.63
C LYS A 173 7.53 -12.08 2.16
N VAL A 174 7.78 -13.11 1.38
CA VAL A 174 7.69 -13.08 -0.07
C VAL A 174 6.21 -13.03 -0.47
N ILE A 175 5.81 -11.96 -1.16
CA ILE A 175 4.41 -11.71 -1.53
C ILE A 175 4.12 -11.90 -3.01
N ASP A 176 5.16 -11.93 -3.83
CA ASP A 176 5.05 -12.25 -5.25
C ASP A 176 6.40 -12.64 -5.85
N GLN A 177 6.35 -13.13 -7.09
CA GLN A 177 7.53 -13.41 -7.90
C GLN A 177 7.24 -13.21 -9.39
N THR A 178 8.25 -12.84 -10.15
CA THR A 178 8.18 -12.84 -11.62
C THR A 178 9.51 -13.23 -12.23
N ALA A 179 9.48 -13.89 -13.39
CA ALA A 179 10.67 -14.24 -14.15
C ALA A 179 10.94 -13.17 -15.22
N ILE A 180 12.21 -12.80 -15.41
CA ILE A 180 12.66 -11.88 -16.44
C ILE A 180 13.81 -12.51 -17.22
N TYR A 181 13.85 -12.32 -18.53
CA TYR A 181 14.88 -12.89 -19.40
C TYR A 181 15.15 -11.97 -20.60
N PRO A 182 16.30 -12.13 -21.29
CA PRO A 182 16.59 -11.36 -22.50
C PRO A 182 15.54 -11.58 -23.60
N GLY A 183 14.78 -10.54 -23.93
CA GLY A 183 13.68 -10.61 -24.89
C GLY A 183 12.30 -10.88 -24.27
N ALA A 184 12.17 -10.84 -22.94
CA ALA A 184 10.88 -10.81 -22.26
C ALA A 184 10.09 -9.53 -22.60
N TYR A 185 8.77 -9.58 -22.44
CA TYR A 185 7.88 -8.41 -22.52
C TYR A 185 7.96 -7.59 -23.82
N GLU A 186 8.23 -8.27 -24.95
CA GLU A 186 8.44 -7.63 -26.27
C GLU A 186 9.58 -6.61 -26.31
N LEU A 187 10.41 -6.57 -25.25
CA LEU A 187 11.59 -5.74 -25.19
C LEU A 187 12.69 -6.32 -26.08
N GLY A 188 13.46 -5.45 -26.71
CA GLY A 188 14.62 -5.86 -27.50
C GLY A 188 15.66 -6.55 -26.63
N ARG A 189 16.55 -7.34 -27.25
CA ARG A 189 17.70 -7.97 -26.55
C ARG A 189 18.67 -6.96 -25.93
N GLU A 190 18.57 -5.69 -26.32
CA GLU A 190 19.40 -4.57 -25.85
C GLU A 190 18.74 -3.79 -24.70
N ALA A 191 17.55 -4.19 -24.24
CA ALA A 191 16.90 -3.57 -23.11
C ALA A 191 17.81 -3.62 -21.88
N SER A 192 17.86 -2.49 -21.18
CA SER A 192 18.54 -2.40 -19.89
C SER A 192 17.90 -3.32 -18.87
N PHE A 193 18.67 -3.66 -17.85
CA PHE A 193 18.19 -4.56 -16.80
C PHE A 193 17.04 -3.90 -16.01
N GLU A 194 17.12 -2.60 -15.77
CA GLU A 194 16.09 -1.80 -15.12
C GLU A 194 14.78 -1.78 -15.92
N GLU A 195 14.86 -1.72 -17.27
CA GLU A 195 13.68 -1.84 -18.14
C GLU A 195 13.04 -3.23 -18.04
N LEU A 196 13.84 -4.30 -17.98
CA LEU A 196 13.33 -5.66 -17.79
C LEU A 196 12.63 -5.84 -16.44
N VAL A 197 13.21 -5.30 -15.36
CA VAL A 197 12.60 -5.32 -14.03
C VAL A 197 11.31 -4.51 -14.02
N ALA A 198 11.30 -3.31 -14.60
CA ALA A 198 10.11 -2.46 -14.70
C ALA A 198 8.96 -3.17 -15.45
N ALA A 199 9.27 -3.80 -16.59
CA ALA A 199 8.29 -4.60 -17.34
C ALA A 199 7.81 -5.82 -16.54
N GLY A 200 8.71 -6.46 -15.77
CA GLY A 200 8.35 -7.55 -14.85
C GLY A 200 7.38 -7.10 -13.76
N ILE A 201 7.58 -5.91 -13.16
CA ILE A 201 6.66 -5.33 -12.16
C ILE A 201 5.29 -5.08 -12.78
N GLN A 202 5.25 -4.49 -13.98
CA GLN A 202 4.03 -4.26 -14.73
C GLN A 202 3.28 -5.57 -15.01
N SER A 203 3.98 -6.58 -15.53
CA SER A 203 3.37 -7.87 -15.81
C SER A 203 2.87 -8.58 -14.55
N ALA A 204 3.59 -8.47 -13.44
CA ALA A 204 3.15 -9.02 -12.15
C ALA A 204 1.90 -8.30 -11.63
N ALA A 205 1.82 -6.96 -11.77
CA ALA A 205 0.63 -6.19 -11.42
C ALA A 205 -0.59 -6.60 -12.27
N GLU A 206 -0.42 -6.74 -13.58
CA GLU A 206 -1.47 -7.25 -14.49
C GLU A 206 -1.91 -8.67 -14.12
N TYR A 207 -0.96 -9.54 -13.75
CA TYR A 207 -1.28 -10.89 -13.30
C TYR A 207 -2.10 -10.88 -12.00
N ARG A 208 -1.81 -9.95 -11.08
CA ARG A 208 -2.61 -9.77 -9.87
C ARG A 208 -4.03 -9.33 -10.21
N GLU A 209 -4.21 -8.34 -11.09
CA GLU A 209 -5.55 -7.94 -11.55
C GLU A 209 -6.30 -9.10 -12.22
N PHE A 210 -5.60 -9.90 -13.02
CA PHE A 210 -6.16 -11.12 -13.57
C PHE A 210 -6.59 -12.10 -12.47
N LEU A 211 -5.75 -12.37 -11.47
CA LEU A 211 -6.12 -13.23 -10.34
C LEU A 211 -7.37 -12.68 -9.64
N ALA A 212 -7.39 -11.40 -9.27
CA ALA A 212 -8.53 -10.76 -8.63
C ALA A 212 -9.84 -10.95 -9.41
N SER A 213 -9.80 -10.82 -10.74
CA SER A 213 -10.99 -11.04 -11.59
C SER A 213 -11.49 -12.50 -11.64
N ASN A 214 -10.69 -13.47 -11.17
CA ASN A 214 -11.02 -14.90 -11.19
C ASN A 214 -11.36 -15.48 -9.81
N TYR A 215 -11.22 -14.72 -8.73
CA TYR A 215 -11.50 -15.18 -7.36
C TYR A 215 -12.38 -14.20 -6.61
N ASP A 216 -13.32 -14.71 -5.81
CA ASP A 216 -14.24 -13.91 -5.01
C ASP A 216 -13.62 -13.37 -3.70
N THR A 217 -12.32 -13.56 -3.50
CA THR A 217 -11.60 -13.14 -2.29
C THR A 217 -10.52 -12.14 -2.65
N PRO A 218 -10.37 -11.04 -1.89
CA PRO A 218 -9.34 -10.06 -2.16
C PRO A 218 -7.91 -10.62 -2.13
N LEU A 219 -7.03 -10.05 -2.96
CA LEU A 219 -5.61 -10.46 -3.03
C LEU A 219 -4.78 -10.11 -1.80
N TRP A 220 -5.15 -9.06 -1.07
CA TRP A 220 -4.55 -8.75 0.23
C TRP A 220 -5.48 -9.23 1.33
N THR A 221 -4.92 -9.78 2.40
CA THR A 221 -5.69 -10.02 3.61
C THR A 221 -6.02 -8.69 4.31
N PRO A 222 -7.04 -8.66 5.18
CA PRO A 222 -7.36 -7.49 6.00
C PRO A 222 -6.16 -6.91 6.76
N ILE A 223 -5.35 -7.77 7.38
CA ILE A 223 -4.14 -7.37 8.12
C ILE A 223 -3.09 -6.77 7.17
N GLN A 224 -2.89 -7.36 6.00
CA GLN A 224 -1.99 -6.81 4.99
C GLN A 224 -2.45 -5.43 4.55
N THR A 225 -3.74 -5.23 4.27
CA THR A 225 -4.26 -3.91 3.87
C THR A 225 -3.92 -2.83 4.89
N VAL A 226 -4.17 -3.06 6.20
CA VAL A 226 -3.83 -2.08 7.25
C VAL A 226 -2.31 -1.90 7.39
N SER A 227 -1.54 -2.97 7.24
CA SER A 227 -0.08 -2.92 7.27
C SER A 227 0.47 -2.04 6.15
N LEU A 228 -0.03 -2.22 4.93
CA LEU A 228 0.39 -1.45 3.75
C LEU A 228 -0.04 0.02 3.86
N LEU A 229 -1.23 0.31 4.43
CA LEU A 229 -1.62 1.69 4.75
C LEU A 229 -0.61 2.34 5.68
N TYR A 230 -0.18 1.64 6.73
CA TYR A 230 0.81 2.17 7.66
C TYR A 230 2.13 2.48 6.97
N GLN A 231 2.64 1.55 6.16
CA GLN A 231 3.88 1.76 5.42
C GLN A 231 3.79 2.99 4.51
N ALA A 232 2.69 3.13 3.77
CA ALA A 232 2.46 4.29 2.92
C ALA A 232 2.42 5.58 3.74
N ALA A 233 1.72 5.57 4.88
CA ALA A 233 1.62 6.72 5.77
C ALA A 233 2.96 7.11 6.42
N GLN A 234 3.79 6.12 6.78
CA GLN A 234 5.12 6.32 7.35
C GLN A 234 6.10 6.95 6.35
N GLU A 235 6.04 6.52 5.08
CA GLU A 235 6.88 7.03 4.00
C GLU A 235 6.32 8.33 3.37
N GLY A 236 5.13 8.76 3.78
CA GLY A 236 4.45 9.92 3.19
C GLY A 236 3.96 9.69 1.75
N ASP A 237 3.77 8.44 1.35
CA ASP A 237 3.28 8.05 0.02
C ASP A 237 1.75 8.16 -0.02
N GLU A 238 1.25 9.40 -0.17
CA GLU A 238 -0.17 9.74 -0.19
C GLU A 238 -0.95 8.93 -1.23
N GLN A 239 -0.31 8.64 -2.35
CA GLN A 239 -0.96 8.01 -3.47
C GLN A 239 -1.10 6.50 -3.27
N ALA A 240 -0.06 5.84 -2.76
CA ALA A 240 -0.17 4.46 -2.32
C ALA A 240 -1.18 4.34 -1.18
N PHE A 241 -1.14 5.24 -0.20
CA PHE A 241 -2.10 5.27 0.91
C PHE A 241 -3.55 5.34 0.38
N ALA A 242 -3.84 6.26 -0.51
CA ALA A 242 -5.15 6.42 -1.11
C ALA A 242 -5.58 5.17 -1.90
N ALA A 243 -4.70 4.61 -2.73
CA ALA A 243 -5.00 3.41 -3.52
C ALA A 243 -5.31 2.21 -2.62
N ILE A 244 -4.45 1.96 -1.61
CA ILE A 244 -4.59 0.86 -0.65
C ILE A 244 -5.88 1.03 0.18
N ALA A 245 -6.26 2.26 0.53
CA ALA A 245 -7.48 2.55 1.30
C ALA A 245 -8.78 2.23 0.56
N GLY A 246 -8.73 1.99 -0.76
CA GLY A 246 -9.90 1.79 -1.61
C GLY A 246 -10.02 2.81 -2.74
N GLY A 247 -9.11 3.79 -2.83
CA GLY A 247 -9.19 4.85 -3.82
C GLY A 247 -10.44 5.71 -3.61
N GLY A 248 -11.16 6.01 -4.70
CA GLY A 248 -12.39 6.80 -4.65
C GLY A 248 -13.57 6.17 -3.89
N GLU A 249 -13.49 4.88 -3.56
CA GLU A 249 -14.53 4.16 -2.82
C GLU A 249 -14.33 4.17 -1.29
N GLY A 250 -13.11 4.46 -0.84
CA GLY A 250 -12.71 4.30 0.56
C GLY A 250 -13.11 5.48 1.45
N TYR A 251 -13.06 5.25 2.76
CA TYR A 251 -13.24 6.26 3.80
C TYR A 251 -12.33 7.48 3.58
N TYR A 252 -11.10 7.24 3.12
CA TYR A 252 -10.09 8.26 2.84
C TYR A 252 -10.18 8.90 1.44
N ALA A 253 -11.25 8.63 0.66
CA ALA A 253 -11.39 9.01 -0.75
C ALA A 253 -11.32 10.53 -1.07
N GLN A 254 -11.30 11.40 -0.07
CA GLN A 254 -11.36 12.86 -0.24
C GLN A 254 -10.30 13.65 0.53
N LEU A 255 -9.39 12.98 1.25
CA LEU A 255 -8.57 13.61 2.30
C LEU A 255 -7.11 13.07 2.33
N TYR A 256 -6.47 13.03 1.15
CA TYR A 256 -5.20 12.35 0.88
C TYR A 256 -4.10 12.58 1.94
N ALA A 257 -3.69 13.82 2.17
CA ALA A 257 -2.61 14.14 3.09
C ALA A 257 -3.09 14.26 4.56
N SER A 258 -4.28 14.82 4.78
CA SER A 258 -4.74 15.18 6.12
C SER A 258 -5.08 13.98 6.98
N ASP A 259 -5.55 12.88 6.38
CA ASP A 259 -5.97 11.69 7.12
C ASP A 259 -4.82 10.70 7.32
N MET A 260 -3.82 10.77 6.44
CA MET A 260 -2.58 10.01 6.57
C MET A 260 -1.78 10.45 7.81
N VAL A 261 -1.73 11.76 8.11
CA VAL A 261 -0.91 12.31 9.20
C VAL A 261 -1.31 11.82 10.59
N PRO A 262 -2.58 11.92 11.04
CA PRO A 262 -3.00 11.41 12.34
C PRO A 262 -2.74 9.91 12.51
N PHE A 263 -2.97 9.14 11.45
CA PHE A 263 -2.68 7.71 11.45
C PHE A 263 -1.17 7.44 11.53
N ALA A 264 -0.36 8.11 10.72
CA ALA A 264 1.10 8.01 10.79
C ALA A 264 1.63 8.40 12.17
N ASP A 265 1.13 9.48 12.76
CA ASP A 265 1.56 9.98 14.06
C ASP A 265 1.19 9.01 15.19
N TRP A 266 -0.01 8.44 15.16
CA TRP A 266 -0.40 7.37 16.07
C TRP A 266 0.55 6.17 15.96
N MET A 267 0.80 5.74 14.72
CA MET A 267 1.60 4.57 14.46
C MET A 267 3.12 4.79 14.63
N LYS A 268 3.59 6.04 14.62
CA LYS A 268 5.00 6.40 14.89
C LYS A 268 5.44 6.00 16.31
N ALA A 269 4.52 5.96 17.27
CA ALA A 269 4.80 5.50 18.63
C ALA A 269 5.40 4.08 18.67
N TYR A 270 5.17 3.29 17.61
CA TYR A 270 5.56 1.88 17.51
C TYR A 270 6.80 1.66 16.65
N GLY A 271 7.17 2.63 15.80
CA GLY A 271 8.34 2.60 14.93
C GLY A 271 8.29 1.62 13.74
N SER A 272 7.63 0.47 13.87
CA SER A 272 7.48 -0.55 12.82
C SER A 272 6.15 -1.29 12.94
N VAL A 273 5.64 -1.79 11.80
CA VAL A 273 4.44 -2.62 11.73
C VAL A 273 4.57 -3.93 12.53
N GLN A 274 5.79 -4.42 12.73
CA GLN A 274 6.08 -5.61 13.56
C GLN A 274 5.95 -5.34 15.05
N ALA A 275 6.18 -4.10 15.48
CA ALA A 275 6.04 -3.71 16.88
C ALA A 275 4.58 -3.39 17.25
N PHE A 276 3.68 -3.45 16.27
CA PHE A 276 2.29 -3.08 16.42
C PHE A 276 1.38 -4.32 16.32
N PRO A 277 0.67 -4.69 17.40
CA PRO A 277 -0.19 -5.87 17.39
C PRO A 277 -1.49 -5.56 16.64
N LEU A 278 -1.49 -5.77 15.33
CA LEU A 278 -2.71 -5.84 14.53
C LEU A 278 -3.42 -7.17 14.79
N GLU A 279 -4.71 -7.09 15.12
CA GLU A 279 -5.57 -8.23 15.38
C GLU A 279 -6.79 -8.17 14.45
N LEU A 280 -7.03 -9.25 13.71
CA LEU A 280 -8.32 -9.47 13.07
C LEU A 280 -9.29 -9.99 14.13
N LEU A 281 -10.30 -9.17 14.47
CA LEU A 281 -11.31 -9.52 15.45
C LEU A 281 -12.45 -10.31 14.79
N PRO A 282 -12.68 -11.57 15.19
CA PRO A 282 -13.80 -12.34 14.68
C PRO A 282 -15.13 -11.77 15.19
N HIS A 283 -16.19 -11.91 14.39
CA HIS A 283 -17.51 -11.32 14.66
C HIS A 283 -18.16 -11.76 15.98
N ASP A 284 -17.78 -12.93 16.49
CA ASP A 284 -18.25 -13.46 17.77
C ASP A 284 -17.62 -12.76 18.99
N ARG A 285 -16.48 -12.09 18.80
CA ARG A 285 -15.82 -11.25 19.80
C ARG A 285 -16.25 -9.78 19.74
N ILE A 286 -17.14 -9.45 18.80
CA ILE A 286 -17.66 -8.10 18.62
C ILE A 286 -19.02 -7.97 19.31
N ALA A 287 -19.24 -6.85 19.98
CA ALA A 287 -20.52 -6.56 20.63
C ALA A 287 -21.70 -6.68 19.65
N GLU A 288 -22.72 -7.45 20.02
CA GLU A 288 -23.87 -7.78 19.15
C GLU A 288 -24.50 -6.56 18.48
N ALA A 289 -24.81 -5.51 19.25
CA ALA A 289 -25.39 -4.28 18.71
C ALA A 289 -24.48 -3.57 17.68
N PHE A 290 -23.16 -3.67 17.84
CA PHE A 290 -22.21 -3.10 16.88
C PHE A 290 -22.10 -3.96 15.63
N ARG A 291 -22.09 -5.30 15.78
CA ARG A 291 -22.11 -6.24 14.66
C ARG A 291 -23.36 -6.04 13.80
N GLU A 292 -24.56 -6.04 14.39
CA GLU A 292 -25.82 -5.81 13.66
C GLU A 292 -25.82 -4.49 12.88
N SER A 293 -25.28 -3.42 13.48
CA SER A 293 -25.14 -2.13 12.81
C SER A 293 -24.15 -2.17 11.64
N CYS A 294 -23.09 -2.98 11.72
CA CYS A 294 -22.15 -3.15 10.62
C CYS A 294 -22.74 -4.02 9.52
N ASP A 295 -23.46 -5.10 9.87
CA ASP A 295 -24.16 -5.97 8.91
C ASP A 295 -25.16 -5.17 8.07
N GLU A 296 -25.93 -4.28 8.70
CA GLU A 296 -26.87 -3.40 7.99
C GLU A 296 -26.17 -2.39 7.05
N ARG A 297 -25.00 -1.86 7.46
CA ARG A 297 -24.28 -0.83 6.71
C ARG A 297 -23.40 -1.38 5.59
N TYR A 298 -22.80 -2.54 5.80
CA TYR A 298 -21.68 -3.05 5.01
C TYR A 298 -21.91 -4.45 4.43
N GLY A 299 -23.04 -5.10 4.74
CA GLY A 299 -23.29 -6.51 4.40
C GLY A 299 -22.60 -7.45 5.39
N GLU A 300 -22.55 -8.75 5.10
CA GLU A 300 -22.05 -9.77 6.05
C GLU A 300 -20.52 -9.97 5.97
N ASP A 301 -19.86 -9.55 4.89
CA ASP A 301 -18.46 -9.89 4.61
C ASP A 301 -17.43 -8.90 5.20
N TRP A 302 -17.88 -7.92 5.99
CA TRP A 302 -17.00 -6.93 6.59
C TRP A 302 -16.04 -7.56 7.61
N GLN A 303 -14.86 -6.98 7.72
CA GLN A 303 -13.78 -7.42 8.59
C GLN A 303 -13.42 -6.28 9.55
N LEU A 304 -13.12 -6.61 10.81
CA LEU A 304 -12.66 -5.64 11.79
C LEU A 304 -11.21 -5.92 12.16
N ILE A 305 -10.33 -4.98 11.84
CA ILE A 305 -8.96 -4.97 12.34
C ILE A 305 -8.89 -4.01 13.51
N ALA A 306 -8.33 -4.47 14.62
CA ALA A 306 -7.99 -3.61 15.76
C ALA A 306 -6.48 -3.56 15.96
N ALA A 307 -6.09 -2.45 16.56
CA ALA A 307 -4.73 -2.05 16.84
C ALA A 307 -4.69 -1.50 18.25
N TRP A 308 -4.09 -2.23 19.17
CA TRP A 308 -4.18 -1.92 20.59
C TRP A 308 -3.01 -1.05 21.06
N GLU A 309 -3.30 -0.06 21.91
CA GLU A 309 -2.25 0.65 22.65
C GLU A 309 -1.55 -0.33 23.62
N PRO A 310 -0.20 -0.35 23.66
CA PRO A 310 0.59 -1.24 24.49
C PRO A 310 0.76 -0.67 25.89
N GLU A 311 0.73 0.67 25.99
CA GLU A 311 0.75 1.42 27.22
C GLU A 311 -0.70 1.51 27.74
N ASP A 312 -1.00 0.67 28.73
CA ASP A 312 -2.30 0.52 29.41
C ASP A 312 -3.33 -0.42 28.74
N PRO A 313 -3.10 -1.75 28.86
CA PRO A 313 -4.06 -2.77 28.41
C PRO A 313 -5.44 -2.69 29.07
N ALA A 314 -5.57 -1.99 30.22
CA ALA A 314 -6.83 -1.90 30.95
C ALA A 314 -7.77 -0.86 30.32
N GLU A 315 -7.24 0.17 29.66
CA GLU A 315 -8.05 1.18 28.98
C GLU A 315 -8.58 0.71 27.61
N ARG A 316 -8.08 -0.43 27.08
CA ARG A 316 -8.44 -1.00 25.76
C ARG A 316 -8.52 0.09 24.67
N ARG A 317 -7.58 1.03 24.69
CA ARG A 317 -7.49 2.08 23.69
C ARG A 317 -6.77 1.56 22.46
N GLY A 318 -7.11 2.12 21.32
CA GLY A 318 -6.60 1.64 20.06
C GLY A 318 -7.24 2.31 18.87
N THR A 319 -6.86 1.83 17.69
CA THR A 319 -7.50 2.16 16.43
C THR A 319 -8.19 0.92 15.89
N TYR A 320 -9.35 1.08 15.26
CA TYR A 320 -9.95 0.01 14.46
C TYR A 320 -10.21 0.47 13.04
N TRP A 321 -10.27 -0.51 12.14
CA TRP A 321 -10.69 -0.35 10.76
C TRP A 321 -11.79 -1.35 10.46
N ILE A 322 -12.86 -0.85 9.85
CA ILE A 322 -13.87 -1.69 9.19
C ILE A 322 -13.50 -1.76 7.72
N LEU A 323 -13.27 -2.97 7.25
CA LEU A 323 -12.85 -3.26 5.88
C LEU A 323 -13.93 -4.08 5.18
N THR A 324 -14.21 -3.78 3.91
CA THR A 324 -15.06 -4.63 3.06
C THR A 324 -14.28 -5.07 1.84
N PRO A 325 -14.51 -6.27 1.28
CA PRO A 325 -13.96 -6.64 -0.02
C PRO A 325 -14.25 -5.57 -1.08
N SER A 326 -13.28 -5.24 -1.92
CA SER A 326 -13.52 -4.38 -3.08
C SER A 326 -14.35 -5.13 -4.14
N THR A 327 -15.10 -4.39 -4.94
CA THR A 327 -15.88 -4.98 -6.05
C THR A 327 -14.99 -5.71 -7.06
N ASP A 328 -13.77 -5.19 -7.27
CA ASP A 328 -12.78 -5.74 -8.19
C ASP A 328 -11.91 -6.87 -7.57
N GLN A 329 -12.13 -7.20 -6.30
CA GLN A 329 -11.38 -8.22 -5.53
C GLN A 329 -9.86 -8.01 -5.52
N THR A 330 -9.37 -6.81 -5.86
CA THR A 330 -7.93 -6.51 -5.80
C THR A 330 -7.47 -6.27 -4.37
N ARG A 331 -8.35 -5.76 -3.50
CA ARG A 331 -8.01 -5.27 -2.16
C ARG A 331 -9.21 -5.27 -1.22
N TYR A 332 -8.98 -4.95 0.04
CA TYR A 332 -10.04 -4.50 0.95
C TYR A 332 -10.16 -2.97 0.88
N VAL A 333 -11.39 -2.47 0.98
CA VAL A 333 -11.72 -1.05 1.06
C VAL A 333 -11.94 -0.67 2.52
N VAL A 334 -11.27 0.38 2.99
CA VAL A 334 -11.51 0.95 4.31
C VAL A 334 -12.85 1.67 4.27
N ARG A 335 -13.82 1.25 5.09
CA ARG A 335 -15.14 1.91 5.20
C ARG A 335 -15.24 2.83 6.41
N GLU A 336 -14.53 2.47 7.47
CA GLU A 336 -14.48 3.25 8.70
C GLU A 336 -13.10 3.07 9.33
N ALA A 337 -12.56 4.14 9.91
CA ALA A 337 -11.36 4.09 10.73
C ALA A 337 -11.55 5.04 11.91
N PHE A 338 -11.29 4.56 13.12
CA PHE A 338 -11.49 5.37 14.33
C PHE A 338 -10.48 5.02 15.41
N THR A 339 -9.98 6.05 16.09
CA THR A 339 -9.04 5.91 17.21
C THR A 339 -9.72 6.36 18.49
N GLY A 340 -9.75 5.49 19.51
CA GLY A 340 -10.39 5.78 20.78
C GLY A 340 -10.39 4.60 21.74
N ASN A 341 -11.30 4.61 22.72
CA ASN A 341 -11.52 3.47 23.60
C ASN A 341 -12.37 2.42 22.88
N LEU A 342 -11.83 1.22 22.72
CA LEU A 342 -12.47 0.13 21.96
C LEU A 342 -13.26 -0.86 22.84
N GLN A 343 -13.32 -0.62 24.16
CA GLN A 343 -14.01 -1.48 25.12
C GLN A 343 -15.51 -1.62 24.83
N LEU A 344 -16.11 -0.63 24.14
CA LEU A 344 -17.51 -0.66 23.74
C LEU A 344 -17.79 -1.61 22.57
N PHE A 345 -16.74 -2.03 21.84
CA PHE A 345 -16.88 -2.81 20.60
C PHE A 345 -16.43 -4.26 20.76
N VAL A 346 -15.57 -4.56 21.75
CA VAL A 346 -14.95 -5.88 21.92
C VAL A 346 -15.41 -6.51 23.24
N GLN A 347 -15.96 -7.72 23.16
CA GLN A 347 -16.45 -8.48 24.31
C GLN A 347 -15.32 -9.06 25.18
#